data_AF-A0A836IKR9-F1
#
_entry.id   AF-A0A836IKR9-F1
#
_cell.length_a   1.000
_cell.length_b   1.000
_cell.length_c   1.000
_cell.angle_alpha   90.00
_cell.angle_beta   90.00
_cell.angle_gamma   90.00
#
_symmetry.space_group_name_H-M   'P 1'
#
loop_
_entity.id
_entity.type
_entity.pdbx_description
1 polymer ?
#
loop_
_entity_poly.entity_id
_entity_poly.type
_entity_poly.pdbx_seq_one_letter_code
_entity_poly.pdbx_strand_id
1 'polypeptide(L)'
;MAELLSKKAWRLRDVLFNDGAEQVVRVLKIDHPFRRQRITIVPTPRYAKETYLTDWVYQPYVKEHVIYVSNDIYNPFYVFLCRTLFRKGRFPEYAYFHPMGLPDCVDVNLSRRAFIKKEQPFKTPMSTILLTTNHFRDSHHPWVSRRVLKIIGEQYVVHPKEDKQSMVFVLPPAYVPDVINTLQDLGFTVADTVTASIGEVATINKLNSWSNKCQLLVLVYLWSLLVLFIVGEGRHVHQLFQDYKRELIERAGKDPAKMGL
;
A
#
# COMPACT_ATOMS: atom_id res chain seq x y z
N MET A 1 -8.62 16.89 35.89
CA MET A 1 -9.09 15.49 35.68
C MET A 1 -10.51 15.45 35.10
N ALA A 2 -10.79 16.24 34.05
CA ALA A 2 -12.09 16.21 33.35
C ALA A 2 -11.90 16.44 31.84
N GLU A 3 -10.75 16.04 31.30
CA GLU A 3 -10.50 15.84 29.88
C GLU A 3 -9.65 14.57 29.77
N LEU A 4 -10.25 13.42 30.07
CA LEU A 4 -9.91 12.20 29.33
C LEU A 4 -10.28 12.52 27.89
N LEU A 5 -9.36 13.21 27.21
CA LEU A 5 -9.42 13.66 25.82
C LEU A 5 -10.19 12.63 25.01
N SER A 6 -11.37 13.00 24.52
CA SER A 6 -12.11 12.15 23.60
C SER A 6 -11.16 11.88 22.44
N LYS A 7 -10.59 10.67 22.37
CA LYS A 7 -9.75 10.26 21.24
C LYS A 7 -10.65 10.37 20.01
N LYS A 8 -10.46 11.44 19.23
CA LYS A 8 -11.20 11.61 17.99
C LYS A 8 -10.88 10.39 17.13
N ALA A 9 -11.90 9.57 16.87
CA ALA A 9 -11.77 8.49 15.92
C ALA A 9 -11.65 9.09 14.52
N TRP A 10 -10.47 8.96 13.91
CA TRP A 10 -10.21 9.48 12.58
C TRP A 10 -10.90 8.63 11.52
N ARG A 11 -11.48 9.30 10.54
CA ARG A 11 -12.13 8.71 9.36
C ARG A 11 -11.44 9.20 8.09
N LEU A 12 -11.66 8.51 6.97
CA LEU A 12 -11.10 8.92 5.68
C LEU A 12 -11.48 10.37 5.32
N ARG A 13 -12.70 10.81 5.65
CA ARG A 13 -13.17 12.18 5.40
C ARG A 13 -12.41 13.25 6.18
N ASP A 14 -11.73 12.89 7.27
CA ASP A 14 -10.88 13.81 8.03
C ASP A 14 -9.50 13.99 7.37
N VAL A 15 -9.10 13.02 6.54
CA VAL A 15 -7.78 12.98 5.88
C VAL A 15 -7.87 13.44 4.42
N LEU A 16 -8.90 13.01 3.70
CA LEU A 16 -9.14 13.32 2.29
C LEU A 16 -10.55 13.89 2.16
N PHE A 17 -10.64 15.16 1.76
CA PHE A 17 -11.90 15.88 1.62
C PHE A 17 -11.86 16.79 0.41
N ASN A 18 -13.02 17.32 0.02
CA ASN A 18 -13.13 18.26 -1.08
C ASN A 18 -13.22 19.67 -0.51
N ASP A 19 -12.42 20.58 -1.04
CA ASP A 19 -12.48 22.01 -0.78
C ASP A 19 -12.86 22.73 -2.08
N GLY A 20 -14.16 22.99 -2.24
CA GLY A 20 -14.73 23.44 -3.51
C GLY A 20 -14.51 22.43 -4.64
N ALA A 21 -13.80 22.85 -5.69
CA ALA A 21 -13.49 22.04 -6.86
C ALA A 21 -12.21 21.18 -6.69
N GLU A 22 -11.41 21.47 -5.68
CA GLU A 22 -10.14 20.77 -5.43
C GLU A 22 -10.34 19.68 -4.37
N GLN A 23 -9.61 18.58 -4.53
CA GLN A 23 -9.48 17.53 -3.56
C GLN A 23 -8.22 17.82 -2.73
N VAL A 24 -8.34 17.73 -1.41
CA VAL A 24 -7.31 18.13 -0.46
C VAL A 24 -7.01 16.98 0.47
N VAL A 25 -5.72 16.80 0.79
CA VAL A 25 -5.25 15.86 1.81
C VAL A 25 -4.70 16.60 3.01
N ARG A 26 -4.83 15.98 4.18
CA ARG A 26 -4.26 16.46 5.44
C ARG A 26 -3.00 15.68 5.76
N VAL A 27 -1.84 16.33 5.66
CA VAL A 27 -0.57 15.85 6.16
C VAL A 27 -0.58 16.00 7.68
N LEU A 28 -0.24 14.94 8.42
CA LEU A 28 -0.36 14.92 9.88
C LEU A 28 1.00 14.77 10.53
N LYS A 29 1.28 15.59 11.54
CA LYS A 29 2.41 15.42 12.45
C LYS A 29 1.90 14.87 13.77
N ILE A 30 2.45 13.74 14.18
CA ILE A 30 1.99 12.96 15.31
C ILE A 30 3.16 12.78 16.27
N ASP A 31 2.98 13.23 17.50
CA ASP A 31 4.03 13.19 18.50
C ASP A 31 3.58 12.34 19.69
N HIS A 32 4.55 11.73 20.36
CA HIS A 32 4.33 11.08 21.64
C HIS A 32 4.92 11.93 22.78
N PRO A 33 4.13 12.34 23.79
CA PRO A 33 4.58 13.26 24.84
C PRO A 33 5.79 12.74 25.62
N PHE A 34 5.83 11.44 25.93
CA PHE A 34 6.92 10.83 26.72
C PHE A 34 8.03 10.16 25.91
N ARG A 35 7.73 9.58 24.73
CA ARG A 35 8.70 8.77 23.96
C ARG A 35 9.65 9.61 23.10
N ARG A 36 9.42 10.92 22.96
CA ARG A 36 10.16 11.82 22.05
C ARG A 36 10.22 11.26 20.62
N GLN A 37 9.12 10.63 20.19
CA GLN A 37 8.97 10.08 18.87
C GLN A 37 8.00 10.95 18.08
N ARG A 38 8.41 11.33 16.86
CA ARG A 38 7.65 12.14 15.91
C ARG A 38 7.40 11.32 14.64
N ILE A 39 6.17 11.35 14.17
CA ILE A 39 5.74 10.62 12.99
C ILE A 39 4.98 11.60 12.09
N THR A 40 5.51 11.83 10.89
CA THR A 40 4.82 12.60 9.86
C THR A 40 4.14 11.65 8.89
N ILE A 41 2.82 11.72 8.75
CA ILE A 41 2.07 10.94 7.76
C ILE A 41 1.79 11.83 6.55
N VAL A 42 2.27 11.41 5.39
CA VAL A 42 2.04 12.04 4.08
C VAL A 42 1.06 11.16 3.28
N PRO A 43 -0.24 11.52 3.22
CA PRO A 43 -1.21 10.76 2.45
C PRO A 43 -0.94 10.90 0.95
N THR A 44 -0.65 9.80 0.28
CA THR A 44 -0.28 9.80 -1.14
C THR A 44 -1.36 9.08 -1.94
N PRO A 45 -2.29 9.81 -2.60
CA PRO A 45 -3.29 9.20 -3.47
C PRO A 45 -2.61 8.57 -4.69
N ARG A 46 -3.36 7.74 -5.43
CA ARG A 46 -2.85 7.08 -6.65
C ARG A 46 -2.48 8.08 -7.75
N TYR A 47 -3.23 9.18 -7.82
CA TYR A 47 -3.04 10.28 -8.76
C TYR A 47 -3.07 11.59 -7.99
N ALA A 48 -2.20 12.51 -8.36
CA ALA A 48 -2.16 13.87 -7.84
C ALA A 48 -1.54 14.81 -8.89
N LYS A 49 -1.69 16.12 -8.69
CA LYS A 49 -0.89 17.11 -9.39
C LYS A 49 0.60 16.84 -9.14
N GLU A 50 1.42 17.07 -10.17
CA GLU A 50 2.87 16.89 -10.06
C GLU A 50 3.47 17.77 -8.97
N THR A 51 2.96 19.00 -8.81
CA THR A 51 3.35 19.92 -7.73
C THR A 51 3.18 19.29 -6.34
N TYR A 52 2.06 18.62 -6.08
CA TYR A 52 1.85 17.94 -4.80
C TYR A 52 2.91 16.86 -4.54
N LEU A 53 3.21 16.04 -5.56
CA LEU A 53 4.21 14.98 -5.42
C LEU A 53 5.60 15.56 -5.17
N THR A 54 5.97 16.62 -5.87
CA THR A 54 7.28 17.27 -5.71
C THR A 54 7.41 17.96 -4.35
N ASP A 55 6.37 18.68 -3.92
CA ASP A 55 6.39 19.48 -2.69
C ASP A 55 6.29 18.62 -1.42
N TRP A 56 5.58 17.49 -1.48
CA TRP A 56 5.29 16.68 -0.28
C TRP A 56 5.80 15.25 -0.33
N VAL A 57 5.87 14.60 -1.49
CA VAL A 57 6.15 13.15 -1.55
C VAL A 57 7.62 12.87 -1.87
N TYR A 58 8.19 13.60 -2.82
CA TYR A 58 9.57 13.43 -3.31
C TYR A 58 10.59 14.28 -2.55
N GLN A 59 10.23 14.77 -1.37
CA GLN A 59 11.14 15.49 -0.49
C GLN A 59 12.23 14.57 0.07
N PRO A 60 13.44 15.09 0.37
CA PRO A 60 14.59 14.31 0.84
C PRO A 60 14.49 13.92 2.33
N TYR A 61 13.34 13.39 2.75
CA TYR A 61 13.07 12.98 4.14
C TYR A 61 14.12 12.02 4.70
N VAL A 62 14.71 11.18 3.84
CA VAL A 62 15.74 10.19 4.19
C VAL A 62 17.00 10.83 4.78
N LYS A 63 17.26 12.12 4.53
CA LYS A 63 18.37 12.85 5.17
C LYS A 63 18.25 12.81 6.69
N GLU A 64 17.06 13.09 7.21
CA GLU A 64 16.84 13.32 8.65
C GLU A 64 15.95 12.27 9.31
N HIS A 65 15.18 11.50 8.54
CA HIS A 65 14.13 10.64 9.05
C HIS A 65 14.21 9.22 8.45
N VAL A 66 13.62 8.25 9.14
CA VAL A 66 13.35 6.94 8.55
C VAL A 66 12.04 7.04 7.76
N ILE A 67 12.12 6.80 6.46
CA ILE A 67 10.97 6.84 5.56
C ILE A 67 10.36 5.44 5.46
N TYR A 68 9.04 5.37 5.58
CA TYR A 68 8.23 4.18 5.31
C TYR A 68 7.32 4.45 4.13
N VAL A 69 7.61 3.84 2.99
CA VAL A 69 6.81 3.97 1.78
C VAL A 69 5.94 2.74 1.58
N SER A 70 4.63 2.93 1.44
CA SER A 70 3.73 1.83 1.12
C SER A 70 3.88 1.36 -0.31
N ASN A 71 4.15 0.07 -0.47
CA ASN A 71 4.21 -0.58 -1.77
C ASN A 71 2.85 -0.60 -2.50
N ASP A 72 1.74 -0.36 -1.80
CA ASP A 72 0.41 -0.33 -2.40
C ASP A 72 0.14 0.95 -3.20
N ILE A 73 0.88 2.03 -2.91
CA ILE A 73 0.80 3.29 -3.67
C ILE A 73 1.28 3.03 -5.11
N TYR A 74 2.33 2.22 -5.25
CA TYR A 74 2.88 1.78 -6.53
C TYR A 74 2.40 0.36 -6.88
N ASN A 75 1.11 0.22 -7.23
CA ASN A 75 0.65 -1.01 -7.87
C ASN A 75 0.69 -0.83 -9.40
N PRO A 76 1.47 -1.65 -10.14
CA PRO A 76 1.58 -1.54 -11.59
C PRO A 76 0.24 -1.70 -12.31
N PHE A 77 -0.74 -2.39 -11.71
CA PHE A 77 -2.08 -2.55 -12.29
C PHE A 77 -2.85 -1.22 -12.42
N TYR A 78 -2.55 -0.20 -11.60
CA TYR A 78 -3.21 1.12 -11.70
C TYR A 78 -2.68 1.96 -12.85
N VAL A 79 -1.45 1.67 -13.26
CA VAL A 79 -0.62 2.60 -14.00
C VAL A 79 -0.65 2.29 -15.49
N PHE A 80 -0.99 1.05 -15.90
CA PHE A 80 -0.82 0.61 -17.28
C PHE A 80 -1.58 1.49 -18.30
N LEU A 81 -2.89 1.73 -18.09
CA LEU A 81 -3.67 2.59 -18.98
C LEU A 81 -3.36 4.08 -18.75
N CYS A 82 -3.27 4.53 -17.50
CA CYS A 82 -3.00 5.93 -17.17
C CYS A 82 -1.63 6.39 -17.72
N ARG A 83 -0.62 5.53 -17.77
CA ARG A 83 0.68 5.83 -18.38
C ARG A 83 0.56 6.11 -19.88
N THR A 84 -0.30 5.39 -20.60
CA THR A 84 -0.57 5.71 -22.02
C THR A 84 -1.31 7.03 -22.18
N LEU A 85 -2.20 7.38 -21.25
CA LEU A 85 -2.97 8.62 -21.28
C LEU A 85 -2.11 9.85 -20.93
N PHE A 86 -1.21 9.71 -19.95
CA PHE A 86 -0.24 10.75 -19.60
C PHE A 86 0.78 10.95 -20.72
N ARG A 87 1.28 9.87 -21.34
CA ARG A 87 2.15 9.97 -22.54
C ARG A 87 1.49 10.70 -23.70
N LYS A 88 0.17 10.61 -23.83
CA LYS A 88 -0.60 11.32 -24.87
C LYS A 88 -0.97 12.75 -24.46
N GLY A 89 -0.49 13.25 -23.32
CA GLY A 89 -0.71 14.63 -22.87
C GLY A 89 -2.15 14.93 -22.46
N ARG A 90 -2.98 13.91 -22.17
CA ARG A 90 -4.41 14.13 -21.86
C ARG A 90 -4.67 14.80 -20.51
N PHE A 91 -3.71 14.68 -19.59
CA PHE A 91 -3.72 15.28 -18.25
C PHE A 91 -2.28 15.71 -17.89
N PRO A 92 -1.78 16.83 -18.45
CA PRO A 92 -0.36 17.19 -18.38
C PRO A 92 0.12 17.56 -16.98
N GLU A 93 -0.75 18.09 -16.12
CA GLU A 93 -0.41 18.51 -14.76
C GLU A 93 -0.49 17.38 -13.73
N TYR A 94 -1.00 16.20 -14.12
CA TYR A 94 -1.26 15.09 -13.22
C TYR A 94 -0.26 13.98 -13.44
N ALA A 95 0.19 13.42 -12.33
CA ALA A 95 1.07 12.28 -12.30
C ALA A 95 0.52 11.19 -11.37
N TYR A 96 1.15 10.03 -11.42
CA TYR A 96 0.99 8.97 -10.44
C TYR A 96 2.28 8.85 -9.64
N PHE A 97 2.19 8.31 -8.44
CA PHE A 97 3.38 8.05 -7.62
C PHE A 97 4.32 7.06 -8.32
N HIS A 98 5.57 7.44 -8.47
CA HIS A 98 6.62 6.62 -9.06
C HIS A 98 7.80 6.53 -8.09
N PRO A 99 8.23 5.32 -7.67
CA PRO A 99 9.33 5.17 -6.72
C PRO A 99 10.63 5.86 -7.16
N MET A 100 10.92 5.90 -8.46
CA MET A 100 12.11 6.60 -8.99
C MET A 100 12.04 8.13 -8.88
N GLY A 101 10.91 8.70 -8.47
CA GLY A 101 10.83 10.12 -8.13
C GLY A 101 11.39 10.43 -6.74
N LEU A 102 11.59 9.41 -5.89
CA LEU A 102 12.24 9.59 -4.60
C LEU A 102 13.73 9.89 -4.79
N PRO A 103 14.32 10.81 -4.00
CA PRO A 103 15.75 11.12 -4.06
C PRO A 103 16.62 9.88 -3.81
N ASP A 104 17.65 9.67 -4.62
CA ASP A 104 18.59 8.56 -4.45
C ASP A 104 19.66 8.90 -3.40
N CYS A 105 20.42 7.91 -2.96
CA CYS A 105 21.51 8.03 -2.00
C CYS A 105 22.58 9.06 -2.42
N VAL A 106 22.77 9.26 -3.74
CA VAL A 106 23.65 10.30 -4.30
C VAL A 106 23.08 11.70 -4.07
N ASP A 107 21.79 11.92 -4.36
CA ASP A 107 21.13 13.22 -4.22
C ASP A 107 21.10 13.69 -2.75
N VAL A 108 21.03 12.73 -1.83
CA VAL A 108 20.98 13.02 -0.39
C VAL A 108 22.32 12.99 0.31
N ASN A 109 23.43 12.73 -0.39
CA ASN A 109 24.78 12.59 0.17
C ASN A 109 24.84 11.57 1.33
N LEU A 110 24.22 10.40 1.18
CA LEU A 110 24.28 9.32 2.16
C LEU A 110 24.96 8.08 1.58
N SER A 111 25.67 7.33 2.43
CA SER A 111 26.15 6.01 2.02
C SER A 111 24.97 5.08 1.70
N ARG A 112 25.11 4.23 0.69
CA ARG A 112 24.08 3.26 0.27
C ARG A 112 23.55 2.42 1.44
N ARG A 113 24.43 2.01 2.36
CA ARG A 113 24.05 1.23 3.55
C ARG A 113 23.18 2.04 4.52
N ALA A 114 23.50 3.31 4.75
CA ALA A 114 22.70 4.19 5.58
C ALA A 114 21.34 4.50 4.94
N PHE A 115 21.34 4.72 3.62
CA PHE A 115 20.13 4.94 2.84
C PHE A 115 19.16 3.75 2.94
N ILE A 116 19.62 2.52 2.65
CA ILE A 116 18.80 1.30 2.77
C ILE A 116 18.29 1.08 4.20
N LYS A 117 19.05 1.49 5.21
CA LYS A 117 18.60 1.39 6.61
C LYS A 117 17.46 2.39 6.90
N LYS A 118 17.50 3.58 6.31
CA LYS A 118 16.49 4.63 6.52
C LYS A 118 15.27 4.52 5.60
N GLU A 119 15.42 3.97 4.40
CA GLU A 119 14.30 3.69 3.50
C GLU A 119 13.77 2.28 3.75
N GLN A 120 12.60 2.20 4.41
CA GLN A 120 11.97 0.95 4.78
C GLN A 120 10.62 0.78 4.08
N PRO A 121 10.26 -0.43 3.63
CA PRO A 121 8.96 -0.65 3.01
C PRO A 121 7.84 -0.79 4.07
N PHE A 122 6.76 -0.04 3.88
CA PHE A 122 5.48 -0.33 4.51
C PHE A 122 4.77 -1.44 3.71
N LYS A 123 5.11 -2.69 4.03
CA LYS A 123 4.70 -3.88 3.25
C LYS A 123 3.20 -4.18 3.39
N THR A 124 2.50 -4.09 2.27
CA THR A 124 1.16 -4.63 2.04
C THR A 124 1.27 -6.08 1.57
N PRO A 125 0.39 -7.00 2.01
CA PRO A 125 0.40 -8.39 1.56
C PRO A 125 0.29 -8.49 0.03
N MET A 126 1.19 -9.25 -0.59
CA MET A 126 1.25 -9.39 -2.05
C MET A 126 -0.02 -10.03 -2.63
N SER A 127 -0.60 -11.02 -1.95
CA SER A 127 -1.86 -11.63 -2.36
C SER A 127 -2.98 -10.58 -2.45
N THR A 128 -3.04 -9.67 -1.48
CA THR A 128 -4.00 -8.57 -1.47
C THR A 128 -3.74 -7.61 -2.64
N ILE A 129 -2.48 -7.21 -2.89
CA ILE A 129 -2.13 -6.33 -4.03
C ILE A 129 -2.50 -6.96 -5.39
N LEU A 130 -2.24 -8.27 -5.54
CA LEU A 130 -2.34 -8.95 -6.84
C LEU A 130 -3.73 -9.49 -7.16
N LEU A 131 -4.52 -9.87 -6.14
CA LEU A 131 -5.76 -10.65 -6.34
C LEU A 131 -7.03 -9.90 -5.99
N THR A 132 -6.92 -8.68 -5.44
CA THR A 132 -8.10 -7.91 -4.99
C THR A 132 -8.21 -6.57 -5.69
N THR A 133 -9.45 -6.07 -5.77
CA THR A 133 -9.73 -4.77 -6.38
C THR A 133 -9.22 -3.62 -5.50
N ASN A 134 -9.04 -2.46 -6.12
CA ASN A 134 -8.82 -1.20 -5.43
C ASN A 134 -9.86 -0.91 -4.35
N HIS A 135 -11.13 -1.04 -4.70
CA HIS A 135 -12.21 -0.78 -3.77
C HIS A 135 -12.14 -1.68 -2.53
N PHE A 136 -11.81 -2.96 -2.72
CA PHE A 136 -11.63 -3.88 -1.61
C PHE A 136 -10.45 -3.46 -0.71
N ARG A 137 -9.30 -3.09 -1.27
CA ARG A 137 -8.14 -2.64 -0.48
C ARG A 137 -8.36 -1.34 0.27
N ASP A 138 -8.98 -0.37 -0.40
CA ASP A 138 -9.33 0.92 0.23
C ASP A 138 -10.31 0.74 1.39
N SER A 139 -11.13 -0.33 1.38
CA SER A 139 -12.14 -0.59 2.40
C SER A 139 -11.71 -1.63 3.44
N HIS A 140 -10.77 -2.52 3.12
CA HIS A 140 -10.43 -3.68 3.92
C HIS A 140 -8.91 -3.87 4.05
N HIS A 141 -8.35 -3.29 5.11
CA HIS A 141 -6.91 -3.32 5.36
C HIS A 141 -6.54 -3.57 6.85
N PRO A 142 -7.09 -4.63 7.48
CA PRO A 142 -6.87 -4.93 8.92
C PRO A 142 -5.42 -5.26 9.29
N TRP A 143 -4.54 -5.43 8.29
CA TRP A 143 -3.11 -5.65 8.49
C TRP A 143 -2.34 -4.36 8.79
N VAL A 144 -2.91 -3.17 8.49
CA VAL A 144 -2.26 -1.86 8.68
C VAL A 144 -1.93 -1.63 10.15
N SER A 145 -2.90 -1.79 11.06
CA SER A 145 -2.67 -1.61 12.51
C SER A 145 -1.56 -2.53 13.03
N ARG A 146 -1.58 -3.82 12.67
CA ARG A 146 -0.52 -4.77 13.04
C ARG A 146 0.85 -4.34 12.52
N ARG A 147 0.92 -3.76 11.32
CA ARG A 147 2.16 -3.25 10.74
C ARG A 147 2.68 -2.04 11.51
N VAL A 148 1.81 -1.10 11.85
CA VAL A 148 2.14 0.07 12.67
C VAL A 148 2.66 -0.35 14.04
N LEU A 149 1.95 -1.28 14.71
CA LEU A 149 2.39 -1.86 15.97
C LEU A 149 3.77 -2.53 15.85
N LYS A 150 4.07 -3.21 14.75
CA LYS A 150 5.41 -3.80 14.54
C LYS A 150 6.50 -2.74 14.35
N ILE A 151 6.20 -1.64 13.67
CA ILE A 151 7.17 -0.56 13.41
C ILE A 151 7.49 0.21 14.70
N ILE A 152 6.46 0.45 15.53
CA ILE A 152 6.52 1.39 16.67
C ILE A 152 6.59 0.67 18.02
N GLY A 153 5.98 -0.50 18.09
CA GLY A 153 5.81 -1.32 19.30
C GLY A 153 7.04 -2.11 19.70
N GLU A 154 8.16 -2.00 18.97
CA GLU A 154 9.39 -2.70 19.34
C GLU A 154 9.97 -2.30 20.71
N GLN A 155 9.50 -1.25 21.41
CA GLN A 155 10.14 -0.79 22.65
C GLN A 155 9.21 -0.05 23.65
N TYR A 156 8.11 -0.64 24.13
CA TYR A 156 7.29 0.06 25.15
C TYR A 156 8.01 0.30 26.50
N VAL A 157 9.13 -0.40 26.74
CA VAL A 157 9.93 -0.31 27.98
C VAL A 157 11.17 0.61 27.84
N VAL A 158 11.61 0.94 26.62
CA VAL A 158 12.87 1.67 26.39
C VAL A 158 12.63 2.85 25.44
N HIS A 159 13.31 3.98 25.67
CA HIS A 159 13.30 5.09 24.72
C HIS A 159 13.67 4.60 23.30
N PRO A 160 12.99 5.11 22.25
CA PRO A 160 13.35 4.74 20.89
C PRO A 160 14.82 5.07 20.64
N LYS A 161 15.51 4.16 19.93
CA LYS A 161 16.85 4.45 19.39
C LYS A 161 16.82 5.77 18.61
N GLU A 162 17.91 6.53 18.62
CA GLU A 162 17.98 7.85 17.97
C GLU A 162 17.53 7.81 16.50
N ASP A 163 17.87 6.72 15.79
CA ASP A 163 17.48 6.50 14.40
C ASP A 163 15.98 6.24 14.20
N LYS A 164 15.20 6.04 15.27
CA LYS A 164 13.75 5.79 15.24
C LYS A 164 12.93 6.90 15.89
N GLN A 165 13.55 8.01 16.28
CA GLN A 165 12.85 9.14 16.88
C GLN A 165 12.01 9.94 15.88
N SER A 166 12.42 9.99 14.61
CA SER A 166 11.66 10.67 13.56
C SER A 166 11.39 9.75 12.39
N MET A 167 10.12 9.59 12.04
CA MET A 167 9.66 8.73 10.96
C MET A 167 8.73 9.48 10.02
N VAL A 168 8.78 9.16 8.73
CA VAL A 168 7.84 9.67 7.73
C VAL A 168 7.13 8.49 7.09
N PHE A 169 5.80 8.48 7.14
CA PHE A 169 4.95 7.45 6.56
C PHE A 169 4.29 8.00 5.30
N VAL A 170 4.71 7.49 4.14
CA VAL A 170 4.10 7.78 2.84
C VAL A 170 3.12 6.65 2.52
N LEU A 171 1.82 6.93 2.69
CA LEU A 171 0.76 5.90 2.70
C LEU A 171 -0.44 6.30 1.83
N PRO A 172 -1.20 5.34 1.27
CA PRO A 172 -2.50 5.64 0.67
C PRO A 172 -3.42 6.34 1.68
N PRO A 173 -4.24 7.34 1.28
CA PRO A 173 -5.13 8.06 2.19
C PRO A 173 -6.08 7.16 2.96
N ALA A 174 -6.50 6.04 2.36
CA ALA A 174 -7.36 5.04 2.98
C ALA A 174 -6.76 4.44 4.26
N TYR A 175 -5.44 4.28 4.35
CA TYR A 175 -4.77 3.62 5.48
C TYR A 175 -4.50 4.56 6.65
N VAL A 176 -4.50 5.87 6.38
CA VAL A 176 -4.12 6.90 7.37
C VAL A 176 -5.03 6.88 8.61
N PRO A 177 -6.37 6.76 8.51
CA PRO A 177 -7.23 6.65 9.68
C PRO A 177 -6.85 5.49 10.62
N ASP A 178 -6.65 4.29 10.06
CA ASP A 178 -6.26 3.11 10.83
C ASP A 178 -4.91 3.29 11.52
N VAL A 179 -3.95 3.93 10.84
CA VAL A 179 -2.65 4.26 11.41
C VAL A 179 -2.80 5.23 12.58
N ILE A 180 -3.54 6.34 12.40
CA ILE A 180 -3.70 7.34 13.45
C ILE A 180 -4.43 6.75 14.66
N ASN A 181 -5.52 6.02 14.45
CA ASN A 181 -6.28 5.41 15.54
C ASN A 181 -5.40 4.43 16.32
N THR A 182 -4.61 3.60 15.61
CA THR A 182 -3.63 2.69 16.24
C THR A 182 -2.55 3.47 17.03
N LEU A 183 -2.06 4.58 16.50
CA LEU A 183 -1.10 5.45 17.17
C LEU A 183 -1.68 6.09 18.44
N GLN A 184 -2.92 6.56 18.38
CA GLN A 184 -3.64 7.13 19.52
C GLN A 184 -3.86 6.07 20.62
N ASP A 185 -4.05 4.81 20.26
CA ASP A 185 -4.10 3.70 21.22
C ASP A 185 -2.76 3.46 21.93
N LEU A 186 -1.65 3.78 21.26
CA LEU A 186 -0.31 3.78 21.86
C LEU A 186 0.06 5.10 22.57
N GLY A 187 -0.89 6.03 22.75
CA GLY A 187 -0.67 7.29 23.47
C GLY A 187 -0.04 8.42 22.65
N PHE A 188 0.06 8.28 21.33
CA PHE A 188 0.44 9.38 20.45
C PHE A 188 -0.72 10.38 20.28
N THR A 189 -0.38 11.63 20.01
CA THR A 189 -1.32 12.72 19.78
C THR A 189 -1.00 13.44 18.48
N VAL A 190 -2.03 13.82 17.72
CA VAL A 190 -1.84 14.67 16.53
C VAL A 190 -1.47 16.07 17.02
N ALA A 191 -0.23 16.48 16.74
CA ALA A 191 0.32 17.75 17.20
C ALA A 191 0.03 18.89 16.23
N ASP A 192 0.09 18.60 14.93
CA ASP A 192 -0.07 19.59 13.87
C ASP A 192 -0.62 18.93 12.60
N THR A 193 -1.34 19.70 11.78
CA THR A 193 -1.87 19.24 10.50
C THR A 193 -1.75 20.31 9.43
N VAL A 194 -1.27 19.94 8.25
CA VAL A 194 -1.15 20.82 7.09
C VAL A 194 -2.02 20.28 5.96
N THR A 195 -2.80 21.16 5.33
CA THR A 195 -3.61 20.81 4.17
C THR A 195 -2.85 21.07 2.88
N ALA A 196 -2.93 20.15 1.94
CA ALA A 196 -2.29 20.25 0.64
C ALA A 196 -3.27 19.82 -0.46
N SER A 197 -3.39 20.63 -1.53
CA SER A 197 -4.23 20.25 -2.67
C SER A 197 -3.56 19.15 -3.49
N ILE A 198 -4.32 18.13 -3.83
CA ILE A 198 -3.88 17.05 -4.73
C ILE A 198 -4.40 17.23 -6.16
N GLY A 199 -5.30 18.20 -6.40
CA GLY A 199 -5.84 18.52 -7.72
C GLY A 199 -7.38 18.52 -7.77
N GLU A 200 -7.91 18.71 -8.97
CA GLU A 200 -9.35 18.86 -9.21
C GLU A 200 -10.09 17.53 -8.98
N VAL A 201 -11.20 17.60 -8.23
CA VAL A 201 -12.04 16.44 -7.87
C VAL A 201 -12.53 15.69 -9.11
N ALA A 202 -12.99 16.40 -10.14
CA ALA A 202 -13.54 15.79 -11.35
C ALA A 202 -12.47 14.97 -12.10
N THR A 203 -11.27 15.53 -12.23
CA THR A 203 -10.14 14.90 -12.91
C THR A 203 -9.62 13.68 -12.14
N ILE A 204 -9.44 13.80 -10.82
CA ILE A 204 -8.99 12.69 -9.97
C ILE A 204 -10.02 11.54 -9.97
N ASN A 205 -11.30 11.85 -9.87
CA ASN A 205 -12.36 10.83 -9.93
C ASN A 205 -12.39 10.11 -11.28
N LYS A 206 -12.17 10.83 -12.37
CA LYS A 206 -12.09 10.25 -13.72
C LYS A 206 -10.90 9.30 -13.85
N LEU A 207 -9.72 9.71 -13.39
CA LEU A 207 -8.50 8.88 -13.39
C LEU A 207 -8.69 7.62 -12.54
N ASN A 208 -9.23 7.75 -11.32
CA ASN A 208 -9.54 6.63 -10.46
C ASN A 208 -10.57 5.67 -11.09
N SER A 209 -11.63 6.20 -11.71
CA SER A 209 -12.66 5.39 -12.39
C SER A 209 -12.07 4.54 -13.52
N TRP A 210 -11.25 5.14 -14.38
CA TRP A 210 -10.61 4.45 -15.49
C TRP A 210 -9.62 3.38 -15.00
N SER A 211 -8.81 3.73 -14.00
CA SER A 211 -7.88 2.80 -13.35
C SER A 211 -8.59 1.59 -12.75
N ASN A 212 -9.68 1.83 -12.00
CA ASN A 212 -10.47 0.76 -11.39
C ASN A 212 -11.06 -0.20 -12.43
N LYS A 213 -11.57 0.32 -13.56
CA LYS A 213 -12.10 -0.50 -14.66
C LYS A 213 -11.02 -1.37 -15.29
N CYS A 214 -9.84 -0.80 -15.56
CA CYS A 214 -8.71 -1.54 -16.12
C CYS A 214 -8.19 -2.60 -15.16
N GLN A 215 -8.04 -2.27 -13.89
CA GLN A 215 -7.63 -3.24 -12.88
C GLN A 215 -8.61 -4.41 -12.81
N LEU A 216 -9.93 -4.14 -12.85
CA LEU A 216 -10.93 -5.20 -12.83
C LEU A 216 -10.76 -6.16 -14.02
N LEU A 217 -10.53 -5.65 -15.23
CA LEU A 217 -10.29 -6.49 -16.41
C LEU A 217 -9.04 -7.36 -16.25
N VAL A 218 -7.94 -6.80 -15.74
CA VAL A 218 -6.70 -7.56 -15.49
C VAL A 218 -6.91 -8.61 -14.40
N LEU A 219 -7.62 -8.29 -13.33
CA LEU A 219 -7.95 -9.23 -12.27
C LEU A 219 -8.81 -10.38 -12.81
N VAL A 220 -9.82 -10.10 -13.62
CA VAL A 220 -10.64 -11.14 -14.27
C VAL A 220 -9.75 -12.07 -15.09
N TYR A 221 -8.85 -11.52 -15.90
CA TYR A 221 -7.91 -12.33 -16.69
C TYR A 221 -7.00 -13.20 -15.81
N LEU A 222 -6.42 -12.65 -14.74
CA LEU A 222 -5.57 -13.41 -13.80
C LEU A 222 -6.35 -14.52 -13.10
N TRP A 223 -7.57 -14.23 -12.65
CA TRP A 223 -8.45 -15.23 -12.04
C TRP A 223 -8.82 -16.33 -13.03
N SER A 224 -9.10 -16.00 -14.29
CA SER A 224 -9.34 -17.00 -15.35
C SER A 224 -8.12 -17.90 -15.57
N LEU A 225 -6.91 -17.34 -15.63
CA LEU A 225 -5.68 -18.13 -15.75
C LEU A 225 -5.47 -19.07 -14.55
N LEU A 226 -5.74 -18.59 -13.34
CA LEU A 226 -5.63 -19.38 -12.12
C LEU A 226 -6.64 -20.55 -12.12
N VAL A 227 -7.88 -20.31 -12.54
CA VAL A 227 -8.89 -21.37 -12.70
C VAL A 227 -8.46 -22.38 -13.75
N LEU A 228 -7.98 -21.92 -14.91
CA LEU A 228 -7.48 -22.81 -15.97
C LEU A 228 -6.30 -23.66 -15.49
N PHE A 229 -5.38 -23.09 -14.72
CA PHE A 229 -4.26 -23.82 -14.13
C PHE A 229 -4.75 -24.91 -13.16
N ILE A 230 -5.67 -24.58 -12.24
CA ILE A 230 -6.21 -25.56 -11.28
C ILE A 230 -6.95 -26.69 -12.00
N VAL A 231 -7.75 -26.38 -13.02
CA VAL A 231 -8.47 -27.41 -13.79
C VAL A 231 -7.50 -28.26 -14.62
N GLY A 232 -6.48 -27.65 -15.23
CA GLY A 232 -5.46 -28.34 -16.02
C GLY A 232 -4.63 -29.30 -15.18
N GLU A 233 -4.03 -28.81 -14.09
CA GLU A 233 -3.26 -29.62 -13.15
C GLU A 233 -4.12 -30.67 -12.46
N GLY A 234 -5.37 -30.34 -12.11
CA GLY A 234 -6.31 -31.30 -11.54
C GLY A 234 -6.57 -32.49 -12.47
N ARG A 235 -6.72 -32.25 -13.77
CA ARG A 235 -6.85 -33.32 -14.78
C ARG A 235 -5.55 -34.10 -14.97
N HIS A 236 -4.41 -33.42 -15.01
CA HIS A 236 -3.10 -34.05 -15.17
C HIS A 236 -2.76 -34.98 -14.00
N VAL A 237 -2.96 -34.52 -12.76
CA VAL A 237 -2.78 -35.34 -11.55
C VAL A 237 -3.77 -36.51 -11.53
N HIS A 238 -5.01 -36.30 -11.96
CA HIS A 238 -5.97 -37.39 -12.07
C HIS A 238 -5.51 -38.45 -13.07
N GLN A 239 -5.03 -38.06 -14.25
CA GLN A 239 -4.48 -38.98 -15.25
C GLN A 239 -3.28 -39.75 -14.70
N LEU A 240 -2.28 -39.08 -14.14
CA LEU A 240 -1.13 -39.71 -13.50
C LEU A 240 -1.53 -40.71 -12.41
N PHE A 241 -2.58 -40.39 -11.64
CA PHE A 241 -3.08 -41.30 -10.61
C PHE A 241 -3.79 -42.53 -11.19
N GLN A 242 -4.54 -42.38 -12.29
CA GLN A 242 -5.12 -43.53 -12.99
C GLN A 242 -4.04 -44.40 -13.64
N ASP A 243 -3.04 -43.78 -14.26
CA ASP A 243 -1.90 -44.49 -14.85
C ASP A 243 -1.11 -45.25 -13.79
N TYR A 244 -0.85 -44.63 -12.64
CA TYR A 244 -0.20 -45.27 -11.51
C TYR A 244 -1.02 -46.46 -10.94
N LYS A 245 -2.34 -46.29 -10.81
CA LYS A 245 -3.24 -47.38 -10.41
C LYS A 245 -3.18 -48.55 -11.39
N ARG A 246 -3.19 -48.25 -12.69
CA ARG A 246 -3.07 -49.25 -13.74
C ARG A 246 -1.75 -50.02 -13.65
N GLU A 247 -0.63 -49.32 -13.53
CA GLU A 247 0.70 -49.94 -13.37
C GLU A 247 0.78 -50.84 -12.13
N LEU A 248 0.20 -50.42 -10.99
CA LEU A 248 0.16 -51.24 -9.78
C LEU A 248 -0.65 -52.54 -9.97
N ILE A 249 -1.78 -52.47 -10.66
CA ILE A 249 -2.64 -53.62 -10.92
C ILE A 249 -1.96 -54.60 -11.87
N GLU A 250 -1.32 -54.09 -12.92
CA GLU A 250 -0.52 -54.89 -13.86
C GLU A 250 0.66 -55.57 -13.14
N ARG A 251 1.38 -54.85 -12.27
CA ARG A 251 2.46 -55.43 -11.44
C ARG A 251 1.96 -56.47 -10.43
N ALA A 252 0.71 -56.36 -9.97
CA ALA A 252 0.06 -57.36 -9.12
C ALA A 252 -0.44 -58.59 -9.91
N GLY A 253 -0.23 -58.65 -11.23
CA GLY A 253 -0.65 -59.76 -12.10
C GLY A 253 -2.15 -59.80 -12.36
N LYS A 254 -2.86 -58.67 -12.17
CA LYS A 254 -4.30 -58.55 -12.39
C LYS A 254 -4.57 -57.71 -13.64
N ASP A 255 -5.71 -57.98 -14.28
CA ASP A 255 -6.14 -57.27 -15.49
C ASP A 255 -6.85 -55.95 -15.12
N PRO A 256 -6.34 -54.78 -15.54
CA PRO A 256 -6.91 -53.47 -15.19
C PRO A 256 -8.38 -53.31 -15.57
N ALA A 257 -8.77 -53.84 -16.74
CA ALA A 257 -10.12 -53.72 -17.27
C ALA A 257 -11.16 -54.45 -16.39
N LYS A 258 -10.75 -55.51 -15.67
CA LYS A 258 -11.62 -56.25 -14.75
C LYS A 258 -11.79 -55.57 -13.39
N MET A 259 -10.96 -54.58 -13.08
CA MET A 259 -10.98 -53.82 -11.83
C MET A 259 -11.62 -52.42 -11.98
N GLY A 260 -12.21 -52.13 -13.14
CA GLY A 260 -12.97 -50.89 -13.40
C GLY A 260 -12.10 -49.68 -13.73
N LEU A 261 -10.92 -49.91 -14.33
CA LEU A 261 -10.00 -48.89 -14.85
C LEU A 261 -9.89 -49.00 -16.37
#